data_AF-A0A3D0MBP6-F1
#
_entry.id   AF-A0A3D0MBP6-F1
#
_cell.length_a   1.000
_cell.length_b   1.000
_cell.length_c   1.000
_cell.angle_alpha   90.00
_cell.angle_beta   90.00
_cell.angle_gamma   90.00
#
_symmetry.space_group_name_H-M   'P 1'
#
loop_
_entity.id
_entity.type
_entity.pdbx_description
1 polymer ?
#
loop_
_entity_poly.entity_id
_entity_poly.type
_entity_poly.pdbx_seq_one_letter_code
_entity_poly.pdbx_strand_id
1 'polypeptide(L)'
;GHGAHTANLTMDKTESFKELLKINGAKQDQRTLAEWMEDWRDHIEALAEDGNTILPIGPAVAAVRKITIGASSETTSETQTFSNRQSAMAEVEAKNRDQMPAFLRFTCEPYQGLQERTFTLRLSLITGETPRIGLRIVRLETAEEEMAQELEEKLRTGFEDTPVKTFVGSFNPGK
;
A
#
# COMPACT_ATOMS: atom_id res chain seq x y z
N GLY A 1 -34.62 33.79 20.06
CA GLY A 1 -33.66 32.75 20.47
C GLY A 1 -32.52 32.77 19.48
N HIS A 2 -31.28 32.92 19.93
CA HIS A 2 -30.10 32.75 19.09
C HIS A 2 -29.41 31.48 19.56
N GLY A 3 -29.93 30.34 19.11
CA GLY A 3 -29.19 29.09 19.23
C GLY A 3 -28.01 29.18 18.29
N ALA A 4 -26.79 29.16 18.82
CA ALA A 4 -25.60 29.06 17.99
C ALA A 4 -25.67 27.74 17.21
N HIS A 5 -25.94 27.81 15.91
CA HIS A 5 -25.96 26.64 15.06
C HIS A 5 -24.52 26.20 14.80
N THR A 6 -24.15 25.04 15.34
CA THR A 6 -22.85 24.40 15.11
C THR A 6 -23.04 23.18 14.20
N ALA A 7 -22.18 23.02 13.20
CA ALA A 7 -22.11 21.84 12.36
C ALA A 7 -20.74 21.18 12.52
N ASN A 8 -20.72 19.85 12.68
CA ASN A 8 -19.50 19.05 12.71
C ASN A 8 -19.40 18.30 11.37
N LEU A 9 -18.28 18.46 10.68
CA LEU A 9 -17.97 17.70 9.48
C LEU A 9 -17.00 16.58 9.84
N THR A 10 -17.32 15.36 9.45
CA THR A 10 -16.40 14.22 9.48
C THR A 10 -16.37 13.65 8.07
N MET A 11 -15.20 13.58 7.46
CA MET A 11 -15.07 13.04 6.11
C MET A 11 -15.13 11.51 6.13
N ASP A 12 -15.91 10.95 5.22
CA ASP A 12 -15.94 9.51 4.99
C ASP A 12 -14.78 9.10 4.09
N LYS A 13 -13.96 8.16 4.59
CA LYS A 13 -12.91 7.52 3.78
C LYS A 13 -13.55 6.77 2.62
N THR A 14 -12.95 6.82 1.45
CA THR A 14 -13.33 5.98 0.32
C THR A 14 -12.99 4.51 0.59
N GLU A 15 -13.59 3.59 -0.16
CA GLU A 15 -13.31 2.15 -0.01
C GLU A 15 -11.85 1.81 -0.33
N SER A 16 -11.29 2.40 -1.38
CA SER A 16 -9.88 2.23 -1.76
C SER A 16 -8.93 2.68 -0.66
N PHE A 17 -9.22 3.80 0.00
CA PHE A 17 -8.39 4.28 1.12
C PHE A 17 -8.54 3.44 2.38
N LYS A 18 -9.76 2.95 2.69
CA LYS A 18 -9.96 2.01 3.81
C LYS A 18 -9.16 0.73 3.62
N GLU A 19 -9.19 0.13 2.43
CA GLU A 19 -8.43 -1.08 2.14
C GLU A 19 -6.92 -0.83 2.15
N LEU A 20 -6.46 0.33 1.66
CA LEU A 20 -5.07 0.75 1.77
C LEU A 20 -4.60 0.87 3.24
N LEU A 21 -5.41 1.49 4.11
CA LEU A 21 -5.08 1.61 5.53
C LEU A 21 -5.11 0.25 6.25
N LYS A 22 -6.02 -0.64 5.88
CA LYS A 22 -6.15 -1.98 6.46
C LYS A 22 -4.95 -2.87 6.16
N ILE A 23 -4.36 -2.75 4.96
CA ILE A 23 -3.16 -3.53 4.61
C ILE A 23 -1.87 -2.92 5.21
N ASN A 24 -1.88 -1.63 5.55
CA ASN A 24 -0.75 -0.96 6.19
C ASN A 24 -0.43 -1.54 7.58
N GLY A 25 0.79 -2.00 7.78
CA GLY A 25 1.27 -2.62 9.01
C GLY A 25 0.79 -4.07 9.22
N ALA A 26 -0.12 -4.57 8.39
CA ALA A 26 -0.59 -5.94 8.45
C ALA A 26 0.45 -6.92 7.87
N LYS A 27 0.51 -8.11 8.44
CA LYS A 27 1.34 -9.22 7.95
C LYS A 27 0.46 -10.13 7.09
N GLN A 28 0.66 -10.10 5.79
CA GLN A 28 -0.09 -10.91 4.84
C GLN A 28 0.63 -12.22 4.57
N ASP A 29 -0.12 -13.29 4.34
CA ASP A 29 0.43 -14.41 3.58
C ASP A 29 0.45 -14.08 2.08
N GLN A 30 1.18 -14.89 1.32
CA GLN A 30 1.40 -14.67 -0.12
C GLN A 30 0.09 -14.68 -0.91
N ARG A 31 -0.83 -15.57 -0.54
CA ARG A 31 -2.10 -15.72 -1.25
C ARG A 31 -2.96 -14.48 -1.06
N THR A 32 -3.11 -14.06 0.18
CA THR A 32 -3.92 -12.89 0.56
C THR A 32 -3.37 -11.62 -0.08
N LEU A 33 -2.04 -11.44 -0.07
CA LEU A 33 -1.44 -10.27 -0.73
C LEU A 33 -1.64 -10.31 -2.24
N ALA A 34 -1.46 -11.46 -2.89
CA ALA A 34 -1.63 -11.57 -4.33
C ALA A 34 -3.09 -11.33 -4.76
N GLU A 35 -4.07 -11.88 -4.03
CA GLU A 35 -5.50 -11.63 -4.27
C GLU A 35 -5.81 -10.13 -4.10
N TRP A 36 -5.30 -9.49 -3.04
CA TRP A 36 -5.45 -8.06 -2.86
C TRP A 36 -4.83 -7.23 -4.01
N MET A 37 -3.65 -7.60 -4.49
CA MET A 37 -3.03 -6.93 -5.63
C MET A 37 -3.82 -7.12 -6.94
N GLU A 38 -4.51 -8.24 -7.11
CA GLU A 38 -5.38 -8.50 -8.26
C GLU A 38 -6.67 -7.67 -8.19
N ASP A 39 -7.30 -7.63 -7.02
CA ASP A 39 -8.53 -6.85 -6.78
C ASP A 39 -8.31 -5.35 -6.99
N TRP A 40 -7.14 -4.85 -6.60
CA TRP A 40 -6.79 -3.42 -6.67
C TRP A 40 -5.81 -3.09 -7.80
N ARG A 41 -5.69 -3.95 -8.81
CA ARG A 41 -4.67 -3.82 -9.87
C ARG A 41 -4.66 -2.48 -10.61
N ASP A 42 -5.82 -1.85 -10.76
CA ASP A 42 -5.97 -0.56 -11.45
C ASP A 42 -5.50 0.63 -10.59
N HIS A 43 -5.33 0.39 -9.28
CA HIS A 43 -4.78 1.36 -8.33
C HIS A 43 -3.28 1.17 -8.09
N ILE A 44 -2.67 0.09 -8.59
CA ILE A 44 -1.33 -0.35 -8.19
C ILE A 44 -0.31 -0.22 -9.33
N GLU A 45 0.76 0.51 -9.06
CA GLU A 45 2.02 0.45 -9.80
C GLU A 45 3.07 -0.29 -8.96
N ALA A 46 3.54 -1.44 -9.46
CA ALA A 46 4.56 -2.23 -8.79
C ALA A 46 5.97 -1.73 -9.15
N LEU A 47 6.87 -1.66 -8.18
CA LEU A 47 8.22 -1.10 -8.36
C LEU A 47 9.28 -2.07 -7.82
N ALA A 48 10.42 -2.12 -8.51
CA ALA A 48 11.60 -2.85 -8.10
C ALA A 48 12.30 -2.20 -6.89
N GLU A 49 13.42 -2.79 -6.45
CA GLU A 49 14.19 -2.35 -5.28
C GLU A 49 14.74 -0.92 -5.38
N ASP A 50 15.01 -0.45 -6.59
CA ASP A 50 15.45 0.93 -6.84
C ASP A 50 14.35 1.99 -6.63
N GLY A 51 13.09 1.55 -6.45
CA GLY A 51 11.94 2.41 -6.22
C GLY A 51 11.48 3.20 -7.45
N ASN A 52 12.00 2.91 -8.64
CA ASN A 52 11.72 3.68 -9.85
C ASN A 52 11.46 2.81 -11.09
N THR A 53 12.03 1.61 -11.16
CA THR A 53 11.72 0.65 -12.23
C THR A 53 10.33 0.06 -12.01
N ILE A 54 9.43 0.35 -12.95
CA ILE A 54 8.07 -0.18 -12.98
C ILE A 54 8.09 -1.64 -13.42
N LEU A 55 7.48 -2.49 -12.61
CA LEU A 55 7.26 -3.91 -12.89
C LEU A 55 5.84 -4.10 -13.45
N PRO A 56 5.66 -4.89 -14.51
CA PRO A 56 4.31 -5.22 -14.98
C PRO A 56 3.51 -5.94 -13.88
N ILE A 57 2.28 -5.48 -13.64
CA ILE A 57 1.48 -5.91 -12.48
C ILE A 57 1.23 -7.43 -12.45
N GLY A 58 0.96 -8.06 -13.59
CA GLY A 58 0.71 -9.51 -13.66
C GLY A 58 1.92 -10.34 -13.21
N PRO A 59 3.11 -10.13 -13.79
CA PRO A 59 4.37 -10.70 -13.29
C PRO A 59 4.65 -10.41 -11.81
N ALA A 60 4.40 -9.20 -11.33
CA ALA A 60 4.60 -8.85 -9.92
C ALA A 60 3.68 -9.64 -8.98
N VAL A 61 2.39 -9.76 -9.31
CA VAL A 61 1.43 -10.63 -8.61
C VAL A 61 1.90 -12.08 -8.62
N ALA A 62 2.32 -12.58 -9.78
CA ALA A 62 2.81 -13.95 -9.92
C ALA A 62 4.10 -14.20 -9.11
N ALA A 63 4.96 -13.18 -8.97
CA ALA A 63 6.14 -13.24 -8.14
C ALA A 63 5.77 -13.38 -6.66
N VAL A 64 4.84 -12.54 -6.17
CA VAL A 64 4.30 -12.60 -4.81
C VAL A 64 3.68 -13.98 -4.49
N ARG A 65 2.93 -14.57 -5.42
CA ARG A 65 2.33 -15.92 -5.27
C ARG A 65 3.35 -17.04 -5.14
N LYS A 66 4.58 -16.83 -5.61
CA LYS A 66 5.62 -17.86 -5.73
C LYS A 66 6.78 -17.67 -4.76
N ILE A 67 6.66 -16.78 -3.77
CA ILE A 67 7.72 -16.58 -2.78
C ILE A 67 7.99 -17.92 -2.08
N THR A 68 9.13 -18.54 -2.34
CA THR A 68 9.58 -19.72 -1.60
C THR A 68 10.51 -19.26 -0.46
N ILE A 69 10.34 -19.83 0.74
CA ILE A 69 11.40 -19.73 1.76
C ILE A 69 12.58 -20.53 1.21
N GLY A 70 13.72 -19.88 1.01
CA GLY A 70 14.77 -20.36 0.11
C GLY A 70 15.26 -21.80 0.31
N ALA A 71 15.64 -22.43 -0.80
CA ALA A 71 16.71 -23.41 -0.81
C ALA A 71 18.07 -22.68 -0.71
N SER A 72 18.31 -22.02 0.42
CA SER A 72 19.67 -21.64 0.83
C SER A 72 20.08 -22.59 1.95
N SER A 73 20.27 -23.87 1.61
CA SER A 73 20.88 -24.89 2.46
C SER A 73 21.63 -25.89 1.57
N GLU A 74 22.96 -25.77 1.63
CA GLU A 74 24.00 -26.80 1.45
C GLU A 74 24.28 -27.42 0.06
N THR A 75 25.40 -26.96 -0.50
CA THR A 75 26.63 -27.71 -0.84
C THR A 75 26.56 -29.23 -1.09
N THR A 76 27.10 -29.58 -2.27
CA THR A 76 27.75 -30.85 -2.72
C THR A 76 26.94 -32.10 -3.09
N SER A 77 26.99 -32.37 -4.41
CA SER A 77 27.29 -33.66 -5.08
C SER A 77 26.22 -34.77 -5.09
N GLU A 78 25.52 -34.95 -6.23
CA GLU A 78 25.84 -35.96 -7.27
C GLU A 78 24.79 -36.01 -8.42
N THR A 79 25.28 -36.44 -9.59
CA THR A 79 24.64 -37.03 -10.80
C THR A 79 23.84 -36.17 -11.82
N GLN A 80 24.30 -36.29 -13.07
CA GLN A 80 24.11 -35.44 -14.27
C GLN A 80 22.69 -35.29 -14.83
N THR A 81 21.66 -35.90 -14.24
CA THR A 81 20.25 -35.72 -14.65
C THR A 81 19.51 -34.68 -13.79
N PHE A 82 20.06 -34.30 -12.63
CA PHE A 82 19.56 -33.21 -11.79
C PHE A 82 19.96 -31.82 -12.29
N SER A 83 21.06 -31.70 -13.06
CA SER A 83 21.64 -30.42 -13.49
C SER A 83 20.69 -29.57 -14.35
N ASN A 84 19.94 -30.19 -15.27
CA ASN A 84 18.99 -29.46 -16.13
C ASN A 84 17.76 -28.97 -15.34
N ARG A 85 17.26 -29.77 -14.38
CA ARG A 85 16.16 -29.35 -13.51
C ARG A 85 16.61 -28.29 -12.51
N GLN A 86 17.82 -28.42 -11.96
CA GLN A 86 18.41 -27.44 -11.05
C GLN A 86 18.67 -26.11 -11.76
N SER A 87 19.20 -26.14 -12.98
CA SER A 87 19.39 -24.94 -13.81
C SER A 87 18.06 -24.26 -14.14
N ALA A 88 17.03 -25.03 -14.53
CA ALA A 88 15.70 -24.49 -14.80
C ALA A 88 15.04 -23.90 -13.55
N MET A 89 15.21 -24.53 -12.39
CA MET A 89 14.72 -24.00 -11.11
C MET A 89 15.47 -22.72 -10.71
N ALA A 90 16.80 -22.70 -10.86
CA ALA A 90 17.62 -21.51 -10.59
C ALA A 90 17.25 -20.34 -11.52
N GLU A 91 16.97 -20.61 -12.79
CA GLU A 91 16.50 -19.60 -13.75
C GLU A 91 15.13 -19.04 -13.36
N VAL A 92 14.22 -19.90 -12.87
CA VAL A 92 12.89 -19.48 -12.39
C VAL A 92 13.01 -18.65 -11.11
N GLU A 93 13.87 -19.03 -10.16
CA GLU A 93 14.10 -18.26 -8.94
C GLU A 93 14.74 -16.89 -9.24
N ALA A 94 15.71 -16.83 -10.15
CA ALA A 94 16.31 -15.57 -10.59
C ALA A 94 15.26 -14.65 -11.24
N LYS A 95 14.48 -15.17 -12.19
CA LYS A 95 13.37 -14.43 -12.82
C LYS A 95 12.31 -14.00 -11.81
N ASN A 96 12.05 -14.79 -10.77
CA ASN A 96 11.10 -14.43 -9.72
C ASN A 96 11.59 -13.24 -8.88
N ARG A 97 12.87 -13.22 -8.51
CA ARG A 97 13.48 -12.08 -7.78
C ARG A 97 13.40 -10.78 -8.59
N ASP A 98 13.65 -10.85 -9.90
CA ASP A 98 13.59 -9.66 -10.77
C ASP A 98 12.18 -9.09 -10.93
N GLN A 99 11.14 -9.91 -10.68
CA GLN A 99 9.73 -9.51 -10.76
C GLN A 99 9.11 -9.27 -9.38
N MET A 100 9.87 -9.47 -8.29
CA MET A 100 9.37 -9.26 -6.94
C MET A 100 9.34 -7.75 -6.63
N PRO A 101 8.16 -7.17 -6.35
CA PRO A 101 8.09 -5.76 -6.00
C PRO A 101 8.70 -5.49 -4.63
N ALA A 102 9.53 -4.47 -4.54
CA ALA A 102 9.99 -3.90 -3.27
C ALA A 102 9.04 -2.80 -2.79
N PHE A 103 8.36 -2.12 -3.72
CA PHE A 103 7.36 -1.11 -3.42
C PHE A 103 6.11 -1.28 -4.27
N LEU A 104 4.99 -0.78 -3.75
CA LEU A 104 3.77 -0.56 -4.51
C LEU A 104 3.41 0.92 -4.37
N ARG A 105 3.12 1.60 -5.48
CA ARG A 105 2.43 2.88 -5.47
C ARG A 105 0.94 2.60 -5.62
N PHE A 106 0.16 3.10 -4.67
CA PHE A 106 -1.28 2.95 -4.64
C PHE A 106 -1.95 4.32 -4.84
N THR A 107 -2.63 4.51 -5.95
CA THR A 107 -3.27 5.79 -6.30
C THR A 107 -4.76 5.73 -6.03
N CYS A 108 -5.29 6.65 -5.20
CA CYS A 108 -6.72 6.72 -4.91
C CYS A 108 -7.15 8.12 -4.42
N GLU A 109 -8.44 8.41 -4.56
CA GLU A 109 -9.09 9.49 -3.82
C GLU A 109 -9.29 9.04 -2.37
N PRO A 110 -8.66 9.68 -1.35
CA PRO A 110 -8.69 9.18 0.02
C PRO A 110 -10.01 9.45 0.74
N TYR A 111 -10.61 10.60 0.47
CA TYR A 111 -11.87 11.07 1.03
C TYR A 111 -12.64 11.77 -0.08
N GLN A 112 -13.96 11.67 -0.05
CA GLN A 112 -14.81 12.34 -1.05
C GLN A 112 -14.54 13.83 -1.09
N GLY A 113 -14.18 14.33 -2.27
CA GLY A 113 -13.94 15.74 -2.52
C GLY A 113 -12.54 16.23 -2.15
N LEU A 114 -11.63 15.36 -1.70
CA LEU A 114 -10.20 15.64 -1.70
C LEU A 114 -9.57 15.21 -3.03
N GLN A 115 -8.38 15.72 -3.33
CA GLN A 115 -7.62 15.31 -4.50
C GLN A 115 -7.15 13.86 -4.40
N GLU A 116 -7.10 13.20 -5.56
CA GLU A 116 -6.43 11.91 -5.73
C GLU A 116 -4.96 12.00 -5.31
N ARG A 117 -4.47 10.95 -4.65
CA ARG A 117 -3.10 10.87 -4.13
C ARG A 117 -2.50 9.50 -4.38
N THR A 118 -1.18 9.50 -4.52
CA THR A 118 -0.37 8.28 -4.64
C THR A 118 0.38 8.01 -3.34
N PHE A 119 0.13 6.85 -2.75
CA PHE A 119 0.78 6.38 -1.53
C PHE A 119 1.81 5.32 -1.88
N THR A 120 3.04 5.46 -1.40
CA THR A 120 4.08 4.44 -1.59
C THR A 120 4.08 3.48 -0.40
N LEU A 121 3.87 2.19 -0.66
CA LEU A 121 4.01 1.12 0.31
C LEU A 121 5.35 0.42 0.10
N ARG A 122 6.11 0.23 1.19
CA ARG A 122 7.29 -0.64 1.21
C ARG A 122 6.87 -2.05 1.58
N LEU A 123 7.33 -3.04 0.80
CA LEU A 123 7.17 -4.45 1.09
C LEU A 123 8.36 -4.95 1.91
N SER A 124 8.08 -5.85 2.85
CA SER A 124 9.09 -6.49 3.68
C SER A 124 8.79 -7.98 3.81
N LEU A 125 9.76 -8.82 3.45
CA LEU A 125 9.64 -10.25 3.67
C LEU A 125 10.07 -10.58 5.10
N ILE A 126 9.15 -11.17 5.86
CA ILE A 126 9.39 -11.66 7.21
C ILE A 126 9.62 -13.16 7.10
N THR A 127 10.87 -13.57 7.28
CA THR A 127 11.29 -14.97 7.24
C THR A 127 10.98 -15.67 8.56
N GLY A 128 10.45 -16.90 8.46
CA GLY A 128 10.01 -17.75 9.56
C GLY A 128 9.51 -19.09 8.99
N GLU A 129 8.91 -19.98 9.80
CA GLU A 129 8.39 -21.27 9.31
C GLU A 129 7.35 -21.10 8.19
N THR A 130 6.53 -20.05 8.28
CA THR A 130 5.65 -19.63 7.19
C THR A 130 5.98 -18.18 6.84
N PRO A 131 6.34 -17.89 5.58
CA PRO A 131 6.76 -16.55 5.21
C PRO A 131 5.55 -15.61 5.29
N ARG A 132 5.81 -14.38 5.75
CA ARG A 132 4.80 -13.31 5.79
C ARG A 132 5.36 -12.09 5.09
N ILE A 133 4.48 -11.30 4.49
CA ILE A 133 4.83 -10.09 3.76
C ILE A 133 4.18 -8.92 4.51
N GLY A 134 5.00 -8.03 5.03
CA GLY A 134 4.55 -6.79 5.66
C GLY A 134 4.51 -5.67 4.63
N LEU A 135 3.44 -4.87 4.63
CA LEU A 135 3.34 -3.65 3.85
C LEU A 135 3.32 -2.45 4.79
N ARG A 136 4.07 -1.39 4.48
CA ARG A 136 4.04 -0.15 5.27
C ARG A 136 4.01 1.07 4.35
N ILE A 137 3.01 1.92 4.55
CA ILE A 137 2.91 3.21 3.86
C ILE A 137 4.05 4.11 4.35
N VAL A 138 4.79 4.66 3.40
CA VAL A 138 5.87 5.62 3.64
C VAL A 138 5.24 6.97 3.96
N ARG A 139 5.60 7.54 5.12
CA ARG A 139 5.18 8.89 5.54
C ARG A 139 3.66 9.11 5.55
N LEU A 140 2.90 8.13 6.08
CA LEU A 140 1.44 8.26 6.20
C LEU A 140 1.03 9.51 6.98
N GLU A 141 1.70 9.81 8.10
CA GLU A 141 1.40 10.99 8.93
C GLU A 141 1.52 12.31 8.14
N THR A 142 2.53 12.42 7.26
CA THR A 142 2.68 13.58 6.39
C THR A 142 1.53 13.69 5.38
N ALA A 143 1.13 12.57 4.78
CA ALA A 143 -0.01 12.56 3.86
C ALA A 143 -1.33 12.92 4.59
N GLU A 144 -1.51 12.49 5.84
CA GLU A 144 -2.65 12.85 6.68
C GLU A 144 -2.67 14.35 7.01
N GLU A 145 -1.53 14.94 7.31
CA GLU A 145 -1.40 16.38 7.52
C GLU A 145 -1.73 17.17 6.25
N GLU A 146 -1.19 16.78 5.10
CA GLU A 146 -1.48 17.39 3.80
C GLU A 146 -2.97 17.29 3.43
N MET A 147 -3.63 16.17 3.75
CA MET A 147 -5.07 15.99 3.58
C MET A 147 -5.88 16.92 4.50
N ALA A 148 -5.45 17.10 5.75
CA ALA A 148 -6.10 18.00 6.68
C ALA A 148 -5.98 19.47 6.23
N GLN A 149 -4.80 19.87 5.75
CA GLN A 149 -4.56 21.20 5.19
C GLN A 149 -5.41 21.45 3.92
N GLU A 150 -5.51 20.45 3.03
CA GLU A 150 -6.37 20.56 1.85
C GLU A 150 -7.84 20.76 2.25
N LEU A 151 -8.33 19.99 3.23
CA LEU A 151 -9.70 20.14 3.73
C LEU A 151 -9.91 21.54 4.32
N GLU A 152 -8.98 22.04 5.12
CA GLU A 152 -9.03 23.39 5.69
C GLU A 152 -9.17 24.46 4.61
N GLU A 153 -8.32 24.38 3.58
CA GLU A 153 -8.33 25.33 2.47
C GLU A 153 -9.65 25.28 1.70
N LYS A 154 -10.17 24.08 1.40
CA LYS A 154 -11.46 23.93 0.71
C LYS A 154 -12.61 24.50 1.52
N LEU A 155 -12.62 24.28 2.84
CA LEU A 155 -13.65 24.85 3.72
C LEU A 155 -13.56 26.38 3.75
N ARG A 156 -12.35 26.94 3.92
CA ARG A 156 -12.18 28.39 3.96
C ARG A 156 -12.64 29.05 2.66
N THR A 157 -12.23 28.51 1.52
CA THR A 157 -12.61 29.02 0.20
C THR A 157 -14.11 28.84 -0.06
N GLY A 158 -14.68 27.69 0.31
CA GLY A 158 -16.11 27.42 0.13
C GLY A 158 -17.03 28.30 0.98
N PHE A 159 -16.52 28.88 2.07
CA PHE A 159 -17.25 29.76 2.98
C PHE A 159 -16.79 31.22 2.95
N GLU A 160 -15.88 31.61 2.05
CA GLU A 160 -15.30 32.96 1.96
C GLU A 160 -16.37 34.07 1.92
N ASP A 161 -17.46 33.84 1.16
CA ASP A 161 -18.56 34.79 1.00
C ASP A 161 -19.65 34.68 2.08
N THR A 162 -19.39 33.93 3.16
CA THR A 162 -20.37 33.65 4.21
C THR A 162 -19.86 34.11 5.59
N PRO A 163 -20.76 34.41 6.54
CA PRO A 163 -20.37 34.74 7.91
C PRO A 163 -19.89 33.52 8.73
N VAL A 164 -19.76 32.34 8.10
CA VAL A 164 -19.38 31.10 8.77
C VAL A 164 -17.89 31.11 9.07
N LYS A 165 -17.53 31.00 10.35
CA LYS A 165 -16.13 30.80 10.77
C LYS A 165 -15.80 29.31 10.76
N THR A 166 -14.80 28.92 9.98
CA THR A 166 -14.30 27.54 9.92
C THR A 166 -13.12 27.38 10.88
N PHE A 167 -13.10 26.27 11.60
CA PHE A 167 -11.99 25.87 12.48
C PHE A 167 -11.66 24.41 12.18
N VAL A 168 -10.37 24.08 12.07
CA VAL A 168 -9.90 22.71 11.85
C VAL A 168 -9.16 22.23 13.09
N GLY A 169 -9.54 21.06 13.60
CA GLY A 169 -8.97 20.48 14.81
C GLY A 169 -9.76 19.28 15.30
N SER A 170 -9.23 18.63 16.34
CA SER A 170 -9.94 17.56 17.04
C SER A 170 -10.82 18.16 18.13
N PHE A 171 -12.14 18.06 17.97
CA PHE A 171 -13.09 18.46 19.01
C PHE A 171 -13.44 17.25 19.88
N ASN A 172 -13.01 17.27 21.14
CA ASN A 172 -13.46 16.30 22.14
C ASN A 172 -14.40 17.03 23.12
N PRO A 173 -15.72 16.93 22.96
CA PRO A 173 -16.64 17.38 23.99
C PRO A 173 -16.49 16.43 25.18
N GLY A 174 -15.61 16.77 26.12
CA GLY A 174 -15.48 16.03 27.37
C GLY A 174 -16.85 15.85 28.06
N LYS A 175 -16.98 14.73 28.78
CA LYS A 175 -18.16 14.30 29.56
C LYS A 175 -18.89 15.42 30.30
#